data_AF-A0A7W4CFC0-F1
#
_entry.id   AF-A0A7W4CFC0-F1
#
_cell.length_a   1.000
_cell.length_b   1.000
_cell.length_c   1.000
_cell.angle_alpha   90.00
_cell.angle_beta   90.00
_cell.angle_gamma   90.00
#
_symmetry.space_group_name_H-M   'P 1'
#
loop_
_entity.id
_entity.type
_entity.pdbx_description
1 polymer ?
#
loop_
_entity_poly.entity_id
_entity_poly.type
_entity_poly.pdbx_seq_one_letter_code
_entity_poly.pdbx_strand_id
1 'polypeptide(L)'
;MKSIITKIITLATLTISMNVSAASAIDALSIESIKATLTPQQIQQSLNQWKENQLKQVESRAQNISDRAPLEARRELVKSQIEQEYKQTAKALGL
;
A
#
# COMPACT_ATOMS: atom_id res chain seq x y z
N MET A 1 -1.02 32.66 25.36
CA MET A 1 -0.67 31.96 24.11
C MET A 1 -1.57 30.74 23.97
N LYS A 2 -2.35 30.67 22.90
CA LYS A 2 -3.39 29.66 22.68
C LYS A 2 -2.70 28.38 22.19
N SER A 3 -2.64 27.37 23.06
CA SER A 3 -1.99 26.09 22.74
C SER A 3 -2.83 25.34 21.71
N ILE A 4 -2.31 25.23 20.49
CA ILE A 4 -2.92 24.45 19.42
C ILE A 4 -2.57 22.99 19.71
N ILE A 5 -3.54 22.26 20.25
CA ILE A 5 -3.45 20.82 20.47
C ILE A 5 -3.48 20.15 19.09
N THR A 6 -2.30 19.94 18.51
CA THR A 6 -2.12 19.10 17.33
C THR A 6 -2.51 17.68 17.70
N LYS A 7 -3.73 17.27 17.32
CA LYS A 7 -4.16 15.88 17.44
C LYS A 7 -3.34 15.03 16.47
N ILE A 8 -2.25 14.44 16.97
CA ILE A 8 -1.50 13.41 16.27
C ILE A 8 -2.39 12.17 16.26
N ILE A 9 -3.13 11.97 15.17
CA ILE A 9 -3.85 10.73 14.90
C ILE A 9 -2.78 9.69 14.59
N THR A 10 -2.46 8.89 15.60
CA THR A 10 -1.58 7.74 15.48
C THR A 10 -2.31 6.72 14.61
N LEU A 11 -1.93 6.65 13.33
CA LEU A 11 -2.42 5.71 12.34
C LEU A 11 -1.85 4.32 12.65
N ALA A 12 -2.31 3.71 13.73
CA ALA A 12 -1.94 2.38 14.13
C ALA A 12 -2.59 1.37 13.18
N THR A 13 -1.76 0.81 12.29
CA THR A 13 -1.86 -0.56 11.75
C THR A 13 -3.23 -0.98 11.21
N LEU A 14 -3.59 -0.48 10.02
CA LEU A 14 -4.38 -1.28 9.09
C LEU A 14 -3.45 -2.29 8.41
N THR A 15 -3.18 -3.43 9.06
CA THR A 15 -2.63 -4.60 8.37
C THR A 15 -3.78 -5.25 7.60
N ILE A 16 -4.06 -4.72 6.41
CA ILE A 16 -5.01 -5.34 5.48
C ILE A 16 -4.31 -6.56 4.90
N SER A 17 -4.44 -7.70 5.59
CA SER A 17 -4.05 -9.00 5.07
C SER A 17 -5.04 -9.42 3.99
N MET A 18 -4.78 -8.99 2.76
CA MET A 18 -5.61 -9.30 1.59
C MET A 18 -5.40 -10.75 1.17
N ASN A 19 -6.34 -11.64 1.51
CA ASN A 19 -6.50 -12.93 0.85
C ASN A 19 -7.38 -12.72 -0.39
N VAL A 20 -6.72 -12.74 -1.55
CA VAL A 20 -7.25 -12.34 -2.86
C VAL A 20 -8.10 -13.46 -3.46
N SER A 21 -9.37 -13.65 -3.06
CA SER A 21 -10.34 -14.54 -3.76
C SER A 21 -11.80 -14.41 -3.26
N ALA A 22 -12.39 -13.20 -3.20
CA ALA A 22 -13.86 -12.98 -3.10
C ALA A 22 -14.25 -11.49 -3.29
N ALA A 23 -13.45 -10.74 -4.05
CA ALA A 23 -13.13 -9.34 -3.77
C ALA A 23 -13.97 -8.26 -4.51
N SER A 24 -15.25 -8.48 -4.84
CA SER A 24 -15.96 -7.58 -5.76
C SER A 24 -16.97 -6.62 -5.11
N ALA A 25 -17.70 -7.03 -4.07
CA ALA A 25 -18.67 -6.16 -3.38
C ALA A 25 -18.15 -5.64 -2.02
N ILE A 26 -17.44 -6.48 -1.26
CA ILE A 26 -16.86 -6.08 0.03
C ILE A 26 -15.70 -5.08 -0.19
N ASP A 27 -14.85 -5.28 -1.20
CA ASP A 27 -13.79 -4.31 -1.52
C ASP A 27 -14.33 -2.98 -2.02
N ALA A 28 -15.44 -2.98 -2.77
CA ALA A 28 -16.09 -1.74 -3.19
C ALA A 28 -16.61 -0.95 -1.98
N LEU A 29 -17.23 -1.63 -1.00
CA LEU A 29 -17.68 -1.02 0.26
C LEU A 29 -16.51 -0.51 1.12
N SER A 30 -15.39 -1.24 1.16
CA SER A 30 -14.16 -0.78 1.84
C SER A 30 -13.55 0.45 1.16
N ILE A 31 -13.50 0.48 -0.18
CA ILE A 31 -13.01 1.61 -0.96
C ILE A 31 -13.88 2.85 -0.74
N GLU A 32 -15.19 2.70 -0.75
CA GLU A 32 -16.13 3.81 -0.53
C GLU A 32 -16.02 4.37 0.90
N SER A 33 -15.88 3.48 1.89
CA SER A 33 -15.65 3.85 3.29
C SER A 33 -14.32 4.59 3.48
N ILE A 34 -13.25 4.15 2.80
CA ILE A 34 -11.95 4.82 2.83
C ILE A 34 -12.06 6.24 2.24
N LYS A 35 -12.71 6.38 1.08
CA LYS A 35 -12.94 7.70 0.44
C LYS A 35 -13.85 8.62 1.26
N ALA A 36 -14.78 8.06 2.03
CA ALA A 36 -15.66 8.82 2.92
C ALA A 36 -14.95 9.29 4.20
N THR A 37 -13.91 8.59 4.64
CA THR A 37 -13.24 8.84 5.93
C THR A 37 -11.93 9.62 5.77
N LEU A 38 -11.22 9.43 4.66
CA LEU A 38 -9.89 10.00 4.43
C LEU A 38 -9.92 11.01 3.28
N THR A 39 -9.16 12.08 3.41
CA THR A 39 -8.96 13.01 2.30
C THR A 39 -8.03 12.39 1.25
N PRO A 40 -8.10 12.80 -0.03
CA PRO A 40 -7.20 12.31 -1.08
C PRO A 40 -5.72 12.43 -0.70
N GLN A 41 -5.33 13.51 -0.03
CA GLN A 41 -3.96 13.71 0.45
C GLN A 41 -3.54 12.66 1.50
N GLN A 42 -4.43 12.31 2.43
CA GLN A 42 -4.16 11.28 3.44
C GLN A 42 -4.10 9.88 2.83
N ILE A 43 -4.96 9.60 1.84
CA ILE A 43 -4.92 8.35 1.07
C ILE A 43 -3.59 8.24 0.32
N GLN A 44 -3.17 9.30 -0.38
CA GLN A 44 -1.91 9.34 -1.11
C GLN A 44 -0.71 9.19 -0.15
N GLN A 45 -0.72 9.87 1.00
CA GLN A 45 0.34 9.72 2.01
C GLN A 45 0.42 8.29 2.53
N SER A 46 -0.72 7.65 2.81
CA SER A 46 -0.76 6.26 3.28
C SER A 46 -0.27 5.28 2.20
N LEU A 47 -0.65 5.49 0.94
CA LEU A 47 -0.18 4.73 -0.22
C LEU A 47 1.33 4.86 -0.44
N ASN A 48 1.87 6.08 -0.29
CA ASN A 48 3.30 6.34 -0.36
C ASN A 48 4.06 5.60 0.75
N GLN A 49 3.59 5.71 1.99
CA GLN A 49 4.19 5.01 3.14
C GLN A 49 4.15 3.48 2.96
N TRP A 50 3.05 2.95 2.44
CA TRP A 50 2.95 1.54 2.09
C TRP A 50 3.99 1.17 1.03
N LYS A 51 4.11 1.93 -0.06
CA LYS A 51 5.09 1.70 -1.13
C LYS A 51 6.51 1.71 -0.58
N GLU A 52 6.87 2.69 0.23
CA GLU A 52 8.19 2.77 0.87
C GLU A 52 8.49 1.55 1.75
N ASN A 53 7.52 1.11 2.54
CA ASN A 53 7.68 -0.09 3.38
C ASN A 53 7.82 -1.38 2.57
N GLN A 54 7.13 -1.48 1.43
CA GLN A 54 7.31 -2.61 0.51
C GLN A 54 8.68 -2.57 -0.18
N LEU A 55 9.15 -1.38 -0.57
CA LEU A 55 10.47 -1.20 -1.20
C LEU A 55 11.62 -1.62 -0.26
N LYS A 56 11.48 -1.37 1.05
CA LYS A 56 12.45 -1.84 2.07
C LYS A 56 12.54 -3.37 2.14
N GLN A 57 11.49 -4.08 1.73
CA GLN A 57 11.42 -5.54 1.76
C GLN A 57 11.83 -6.19 0.43
N VAL A 58 12.16 -5.40 -0.60
CA VAL A 58 12.51 -5.90 -1.94
C VAL A 58 13.63 -6.93 -1.88
N GLU A 59 14.65 -6.71 -1.06
CA GLU A 59 15.79 -7.62 -0.96
C GLU A 59 15.37 -9.00 -0.41
N SER A 60 14.63 -9.01 0.69
CA SER A 60 14.12 -10.25 1.29
C SER A 60 13.14 -10.97 0.36
N ARG A 61 12.24 -10.22 -0.31
CA ARG A 61 11.29 -10.80 -1.28
C ARG A 61 12.00 -11.35 -2.51
N ALA A 62 13.05 -10.69 -3.01
CA ALA A 62 13.83 -11.14 -4.16
C ALA A 62 14.63 -12.42 -3.86
N GLN A 63 15.16 -12.55 -2.64
CA GLN A 63 15.86 -13.76 -2.19
C GLN A 63 14.93 -14.98 -2.07
N ASN A 64 13.65 -14.75 -1.75
CA ASN A 64 12.63 -15.81 -1.69
C ASN A 64 12.10 -16.23 -3.08
N ILE A 65 12.45 -15.50 -4.16
CA ILE A 65 12.09 -15.89 -5.53
C ILE A 65 13.11 -16.91 -6.03
N SER A 66 12.60 -17.97 -6.68
CA SER A 66 13.34 -19.12 -7.22
C SER A 66 14.70 -18.78 -7.85
N ASP A 67 15.70 -19.65 -7.64
CA ASP A 67 17.11 -19.41 -8.02
C ASP A 67 17.44 -19.34 -9.51
N ARG A 68 16.42 -19.47 -10.36
CA ARG A 68 16.53 -19.61 -11.81
C ARG A 68 16.79 -18.29 -12.53
N ALA A 69 16.48 -17.15 -11.91
CA ALA A 69 16.72 -15.82 -12.47
C ALA A 69 17.89 -15.13 -11.75
N PRO A 70 18.67 -14.25 -12.40
CA PRO A 70 19.65 -13.41 -11.71
C PRO A 70 18.99 -12.59 -10.59
N LEU A 71 19.68 -12.39 -9.46
CA LEU A 71 19.14 -11.68 -8.30
C LEU A 71 18.62 -10.27 -8.66
N GLU A 72 19.32 -9.57 -9.57
CA GLU A 72 18.88 -8.26 -10.07
C GLU A 72 17.53 -8.32 -10.79
N ALA A 73 17.32 -9.32 -11.65
CA ALA A 73 16.04 -9.52 -12.32
C ALA A 73 14.91 -9.81 -11.33
N ARG A 74 15.19 -10.55 -10.23
CA ARG A 74 14.21 -10.80 -9.16
C ARG A 74 13.85 -9.52 -8.41
N ARG A 75 14.83 -8.66 -8.11
CA ARG A 75 14.60 -7.36 -7.47
C ARG A 75 13.72 -6.47 -8.35
N GLU A 76 14.03 -6.39 -9.65
CA GLU A 76 13.23 -5.60 -10.60
C GLU A 76 11.80 -6.14 -10.73
N LEU A 77 11.62 -7.46 -10.71
CA LEU A 77 10.28 -8.07 -10.70
C LEU A 77 9.49 -7.64 -9.46
N VAL A 78 10.08 -7.73 -8.27
CA VAL A 78 9.42 -7.31 -7.02
C VAL A 78 9.08 -5.82 -7.05
N LYS A 79 10.00 -4.96 -7.50
CA LYS A 79 9.73 -3.52 -7.64
C LYS A 79 8.59 -3.24 -8.62
N SER A 80 8.58 -3.92 -9.77
CA SER A 80 7.53 -3.79 -10.77
C SER A 80 6.17 -4.19 -10.21
N GLN A 81 6.12 -5.27 -9.43
CA GLN A 81 4.89 -5.73 -8.79
C GLN A 81 4.36 -4.72 -7.75
N ILE A 82 5.24 -4.21 -6.87
CA ILE A 82 4.87 -3.16 -5.90
C ILE A 82 4.34 -1.91 -6.62
N GLU A 83 4.94 -1.54 -7.76
CA GLU A 83 4.49 -0.39 -8.52
C GLU A 83 3.13 -0.62 -9.20
N GLN A 84 2.87 -1.83 -9.71
CA GLN A 84 1.57 -2.18 -10.26
C GLN A 84 0.48 -2.14 -9.18
N GLU A 85 0.74 -2.73 -8.02
CA GLU A 85 -0.17 -2.72 -6.87
C GLU A 85 -0.45 -1.28 -6.39
N TYR A 86 0.58 -0.43 -6.34
CA TYR A 86 0.43 0.99 -6.03
C TYR A 86 -0.51 1.67 -7.03
N LYS A 87 -0.28 1.52 -8.33
CA LYS A 87 -1.08 2.16 -9.39
C LYS A 87 -2.53 1.66 -9.39
N GLN A 88 -2.74 0.36 -9.22
CA GLN A 88 -4.07 -0.24 -9.15
C GLN A 88 -4.84 0.29 -7.94
N THR A 89 -4.20 0.34 -6.78
CA THR A 89 -4.81 0.82 -5.54
C THR A 89 -5.10 2.32 -5.61
N ALA A 90 -4.17 3.13 -6.12
CA ALA A 90 -4.40 4.56 -6.36
C ALA A 90 -5.62 4.78 -7.27
N LYS A 91 -5.68 4.07 -8.40
CA LYS A 91 -6.83 4.13 -9.33
C LYS A 91 -8.14 3.71 -8.66
N ALA A 92 -8.13 2.65 -7.86
CA ALA A 92 -9.32 2.16 -7.16
C ALA A 92 -9.83 3.17 -6.11
N LEU A 93 -8.90 3.90 -5.46
CA LEU A 93 -9.20 4.93 -4.48
C LEU A 93 -9.48 6.32 -5.10
N GLY A 94 -9.43 6.44 -6.43
CA GLY A 94 -9.76 7.67 -7.16
C GLY A 94 -8.66 8.73 -7.18
N LEU A 95 -7.40 8.31 -7.08
CA LEU A 95 -6.20 9.14 -7.23
C LEU A 95 -5.60 9.05 -8.65
#